data_AF-A0A2W7S1V4-F1
#
_entry.id   AF-A0A2W7S1V4-F1
#
_cell.length_a   1.000
_cell.length_b   1.000
_cell.length_c   1.000
_cell.angle_alpha   90.00
_cell.angle_beta   90.00
_cell.angle_gamma   90.00
#
_symmetry.space_group_name_H-M   'P 1'
#
loop_
_entity.id
_entity.type
_entity.pdbx_description
1 polymer ?
#
loop_
_entity_poly.entity_id
_entity_poly.type
_entity_poly.pdbx_seq_one_letter_code
_entity_poly.pdbx_strand_id
1 'polypeptide(L)'
;MTSSEKAILENTFPYYQRLNQKHKDEFVRKLEMVLIGKSFIARGDIREVTPEMKILIGATIIMVTFGWKDLRLLHFKKILVYPSTYYSTISKQYHRGEVNPRHGIIALSWSCFLEGMENQKDGVNLGIHEVAHALKLENQIYYNSESDFFNPEVYDSFQLLANKEIEKVKAGYLTVFRSSAGLNEDEFFAVALETFFEKSHEFFQYNPELYGTLIRLMRQDPRVWIK
;
A
#
# COMPACT_ATOMS: atom_id res chain seq x y z
N MET A 1 -11.44 -18.18 -5.95
CA MET A 1 -12.11 -17.36 -4.93
C MET A 1 -13.58 -17.75 -4.83
N THR A 2 -14.05 -18.08 -3.63
CA THR A 2 -15.43 -18.51 -3.37
C THR A 2 -16.40 -17.32 -3.41
N SER A 3 -17.71 -17.60 -3.43
CA SER A 3 -18.74 -16.56 -3.36
C SER A 3 -18.68 -15.77 -2.05
N SER A 4 -18.34 -16.41 -0.93
CA SER A 4 -18.18 -15.72 0.36
C SER A 4 -16.96 -14.80 0.37
N GLU A 5 -15.84 -15.21 -0.23
CA GLU A 5 -14.64 -14.37 -0.37
C GLU A 5 -14.89 -13.15 -1.27
N LYS A 6 -15.66 -13.32 -2.36
CA LYS A 6 -16.12 -12.21 -3.21
C LYS A 6 -16.99 -11.22 -2.44
N ALA A 7 -17.91 -11.73 -1.62
CA ALA A 7 -18.78 -10.88 -0.81
C ALA A 7 -18.00 -9.99 0.17
N ILE A 8 -16.83 -10.43 0.66
CA ILE A 8 -15.95 -9.58 1.47
C ILE A 8 -15.54 -8.35 0.66
N LEU A 9 -14.97 -8.52 -0.53
CA LEU A 9 -14.58 -7.39 -1.38
C LEU A 9 -15.75 -6.47 -1.74
N GLU A 10 -16.90 -7.06 -2.07
CA GLU A 10 -18.10 -6.31 -2.45
C GLU A 10 -18.68 -5.49 -1.30
N ASN A 11 -18.51 -5.93 -0.05
CA ASN A 11 -19.09 -5.26 1.11
C ASN A 11 -18.12 -4.35 1.85
N THR A 12 -16.82 -4.65 1.83
CA THR A 12 -15.84 -3.99 2.72
C THR A 12 -14.68 -3.30 2.02
N PHE A 13 -14.50 -3.47 0.69
CA PHE A 13 -13.35 -2.90 -0.03
C PHE A 13 -13.75 -1.83 -1.07
N PRO A 14 -13.88 -0.55 -0.67
CA PRO A 14 -14.39 0.53 -1.51
C PRO A 14 -13.68 0.73 -2.86
N TYR A 15 -12.36 0.56 -2.91
CA TYR A 15 -11.63 0.62 -4.19
C TYR A 15 -12.17 -0.41 -5.18
N TYR A 16 -12.41 -1.65 -4.74
CA TYR A 16 -12.97 -2.71 -5.58
C TYR A 16 -14.43 -2.43 -5.96
N GLN A 17 -15.24 -1.94 -5.02
CA GLN A 17 -16.66 -1.61 -5.25
C GLN A 17 -16.84 -0.62 -6.41
N ARG A 18 -15.90 0.33 -6.53
CA ARG A 18 -15.85 1.39 -7.54
C ARG A 18 -15.41 0.94 -8.94
N LEU A 19 -14.76 -0.22 -9.07
CA LEU A 19 -14.32 -0.74 -10.36
C LEU A 19 -15.51 -1.15 -11.25
N ASN A 20 -15.35 -0.97 -12.56
CA ASN A 20 -16.27 -1.58 -13.53
C ASN A 20 -16.07 -3.11 -13.59
N GLN A 21 -17.01 -3.84 -14.21
CA GLN A 21 -16.97 -5.31 -14.20
C GLN A 21 -15.66 -5.89 -14.78
N LYS A 22 -15.15 -5.33 -15.88
CA LYS A 22 -13.89 -5.77 -16.49
C LYS A 22 -12.72 -5.66 -15.51
N HIS A 23 -12.62 -4.54 -14.80
CA HIS A 23 -11.56 -4.31 -13.82
C HIS A 23 -11.78 -5.10 -12.53
N LYS A 24 -13.03 -5.36 -12.12
CA LYS A 24 -13.34 -6.30 -11.03
C LYS A 24 -12.83 -7.70 -11.35
N ASP A 25 -13.10 -8.20 -12.55
CA ASP A 25 -12.63 -9.53 -12.97
C ASP A 25 -11.09 -9.60 -13.01
N GLU A 26 -10.43 -8.53 -13.47
CA GLU A 26 -8.97 -8.42 -13.41
C GLU A 26 -8.44 -8.40 -11.97
N PHE A 27 -9.05 -7.61 -11.10
CA PHE A 27 -8.69 -7.51 -9.70
C PHE A 27 -8.78 -8.87 -9.00
N VAL A 28 -9.88 -9.60 -9.20
CA VAL A 28 -10.07 -10.94 -8.63
C VAL A 28 -8.99 -11.91 -9.10
N ARG A 29 -8.68 -11.95 -10.41
CA ARG A 29 -7.62 -12.82 -10.92
C ARG A 29 -6.25 -12.50 -10.31
N LYS A 30 -5.90 -11.21 -10.21
CA LYS A 30 -4.64 -10.79 -9.58
C LYS A 30 -4.62 -11.14 -8.08
N LEU A 31 -5.73 -10.95 -7.39
CA LEU A 31 -5.87 -11.29 -5.98
C LEU A 31 -5.66 -12.78 -5.73
N GLU A 32 -6.26 -13.66 -6.54
CA GLU A 32 -6.05 -15.11 -6.45
C GLU A 32 -4.55 -15.47 -6.57
N MET A 33 -3.85 -14.85 -7.52
CA MET A 33 -2.41 -15.05 -7.70
C MET A 33 -1.58 -14.58 -6.50
N VAL A 34 -1.96 -13.45 -5.90
CA VAL A 34 -1.32 -12.97 -4.65
C VAL A 34 -1.62 -13.95 -3.51
N LEU A 35 -2.87 -14.35 -3.29
CA LEU A 35 -3.24 -15.26 -2.20
C LEU A 35 -2.51 -16.61 -2.30
N ILE A 36 -2.31 -17.14 -3.51
CA ILE A 36 -1.54 -18.38 -3.74
C ILE A 36 -0.05 -18.15 -3.45
N GLY A 37 0.49 -16.99 -3.85
CA GLY A 37 1.91 -16.67 -3.73
C GLY A 37 2.37 -16.20 -2.35
N LYS A 38 1.46 -15.92 -1.41
CA LYS A 38 1.77 -15.41 -0.07
C LYS A 38 1.46 -16.43 1.03
N SER A 39 2.34 -16.49 2.02
CA SER A 39 2.11 -17.20 3.28
C SER A 39 1.67 -16.20 4.35
N PHE A 40 0.43 -16.32 4.79
CA PHE A 40 -0.13 -15.51 5.88
C PHE A 40 0.09 -16.22 7.22
N ILE A 41 0.76 -15.55 8.15
CA ILE A 41 1.30 -16.15 9.36
C ILE A 41 0.76 -15.38 10.56
N ALA A 42 0.01 -16.10 11.41
CA ALA A 42 -0.51 -15.54 12.66
C ALA A 42 0.63 -15.32 13.67
N ARG A 43 0.52 -14.22 14.43
CA ARG A 43 1.44 -13.82 15.50
C ARG A 43 0.66 -13.26 16.68
N GLY A 44 1.30 -13.23 17.85
CA GLY A 44 0.65 -12.81 19.09
C GLY A 44 -0.39 -13.84 19.53
N ASP A 45 -1.59 -13.38 19.86
CA ASP A 45 -2.72 -14.19 20.30
C ASP A 45 -3.66 -14.66 19.16
N ILE A 46 -3.41 -14.23 17.93
CA ILE A 46 -4.12 -14.74 16.75
C ILE A 46 -3.76 -16.22 16.58
N ARG A 47 -4.78 -17.09 16.60
CA ARG A 47 -4.61 -18.54 16.37
C ARG A 47 -4.38 -18.86 14.91
N GLU A 48 -5.17 -18.25 14.04
CA GLU A 48 -5.09 -18.41 12.59
C GLU A 48 -5.46 -17.12 11.87
N VAL A 49 -4.87 -16.89 10.70
CA VAL A 49 -5.24 -15.76 9.85
C VAL A 49 -6.52 -16.11 9.10
N THR A 50 -7.60 -15.36 9.38
CA THR A 50 -8.93 -15.63 8.83
C THR A 50 -8.98 -15.36 7.31
N PRO A 51 -9.97 -15.91 6.57
CA PRO A 51 -10.16 -15.58 5.16
C PRO A 51 -10.32 -14.08 4.92
N GLU A 52 -11.03 -13.37 5.79
CA GLU A 52 -11.21 -11.92 5.72
C GLU A 52 -9.87 -11.17 5.80
N MET A 53 -9.02 -11.50 6.76
CA MET A 53 -7.69 -10.91 6.87
C MET A 53 -6.87 -11.12 5.58
N LYS A 54 -6.87 -12.34 5.03
CA LYS A 54 -6.14 -12.66 3.80
C LYS A 54 -6.66 -11.86 2.62
N ILE A 55 -7.99 -11.81 2.46
CA ILE A 55 -8.65 -11.11 1.35
C ILE A 55 -8.37 -9.62 1.42
N LEU A 56 -8.53 -8.98 2.58
CA LEU A 56 -8.35 -7.54 2.71
C LEU A 56 -6.89 -7.12 2.54
N ILE A 57 -5.95 -7.84 3.16
CA ILE A 57 -4.51 -7.57 2.99
C ILE A 57 -4.10 -7.80 1.54
N GLY A 58 -4.53 -8.90 0.93
CA GLY A 58 -4.26 -9.18 -0.48
C GLY A 58 -4.87 -8.12 -1.41
N ALA A 59 -6.09 -7.66 -1.12
CA ALA A 59 -6.76 -6.61 -1.87
C ALA A 59 -6.02 -5.28 -1.79
N THR A 60 -5.44 -4.93 -0.64
CA THR A 60 -4.58 -3.76 -0.50
C THR A 60 -3.30 -3.87 -1.34
N ILE A 61 -2.67 -5.04 -1.39
CA ILE A 61 -1.54 -5.29 -2.30
C ILE A 61 -1.97 -5.03 -3.74
N ILE A 62 -3.09 -5.61 -4.17
CA ILE A 62 -3.60 -5.43 -5.54
C ILE A 62 -4.00 -4.01 -5.83
N MET A 63 -4.62 -3.29 -4.90
CA MET A 63 -4.97 -1.87 -5.08
C MET A 63 -3.73 -1.04 -5.43
N VAL A 64 -2.65 -1.23 -4.67
CA VAL A 64 -1.40 -0.50 -4.90
C VAL A 64 -0.75 -0.96 -6.22
N THR A 65 -0.72 -2.26 -6.53
CA THR A 65 -0.08 -2.79 -7.75
C THR A 65 -1.00 -2.86 -8.98
N PHE A 66 -2.23 -2.33 -8.91
CA PHE A 66 -3.26 -2.60 -9.92
C PHE A 66 -2.86 -2.18 -11.34
N GLY A 67 -2.11 -1.08 -11.47
CA GLY A 67 -1.66 -0.52 -12.75
C GLY A 67 -0.64 -1.38 -13.51
N TRP A 68 -0.07 -2.40 -12.89
CA TRP A 68 0.80 -3.37 -13.56
C TRP A 68 0.06 -4.69 -13.81
N LYS A 69 0.34 -5.32 -14.95
CA LYS A 69 -0.31 -6.57 -15.34
C LYS A 69 0.04 -7.74 -14.42
N ASP A 70 1.32 -7.91 -14.10
CA ASP A 70 1.85 -9.13 -13.49
C ASP A 70 2.60 -8.91 -12.16
N LEU A 71 2.60 -7.69 -11.61
CA LEU A 71 3.34 -7.33 -10.39
C LEU A 71 2.65 -7.86 -9.12
N ARG A 72 3.36 -8.67 -8.34
CA ARG A 72 2.83 -9.38 -7.16
C ARG A 72 3.68 -9.24 -5.90
N LEU A 73 4.77 -8.47 -5.96
CA LEU A 73 5.76 -8.34 -4.89
C LEU A 73 6.42 -9.69 -4.56
N LEU A 74 6.96 -10.38 -5.56
CA LEU A 74 7.44 -11.77 -5.46
C LEU A 74 8.50 -11.99 -4.37
N HIS A 75 9.27 -10.97 -4.00
CA HIS A 75 10.22 -11.05 -2.90
C HIS A 75 9.53 -11.17 -1.54
N PHE A 76 8.45 -10.40 -1.34
CA PHE A 76 7.71 -10.35 -0.08
C PHE A 76 6.67 -11.46 0.02
N LYS A 77 7.11 -12.68 0.33
CA LYS A 77 6.25 -13.88 0.39
C LYS A 77 5.54 -14.09 1.71
N LYS A 78 6.02 -13.48 2.80
CA LYS A 78 5.51 -13.73 4.15
C LYS A 78 4.76 -12.50 4.66
N ILE A 79 3.50 -12.70 5.05
CA ILE A 79 2.68 -11.66 5.66
C ILE A 79 2.42 -12.06 7.11
N LEU A 80 2.99 -11.30 8.05
CA LEU A 80 2.83 -11.54 9.48
C LEU A 80 1.67 -10.68 9.98
N VAL A 81 0.68 -11.29 10.60
CA VAL A 81 -0.50 -10.59 11.12
C VAL A 81 -0.50 -10.68 12.64
N TYR A 82 -0.37 -9.53 13.28
CA TYR A 82 -0.48 -9.34 14.72
C TYR A 82 -1.86 -8.78 15.07
N PRO A 83 -2.41 -9.05 16.27
CA PRO A 83 -3.71 -8.50 16.69
C PRO A 83 -3.70 -6.97 16.74
N SER A 84 -2.63 -6.40 17.31
CA SER A 84 -2.47 -4.99 17.63
C SER A 84 -0.98 -4.59 17.52
N THR A 85 -0.65 -3.36 17.94
CA THR A 85 0.75 -2.90 18.05
C THR A 85 1.61 -3.95 18.76
N TYR A 86 2.73 -4.30 18.16
CA TYR A 86 3.59 -5.40 18.64
C TYR A 86 5.04 -4.94 18.80
N TYR A 87 5.77 -5.59 19.70
CA TYR A 87 7.20 -5.37 19.82
C TYR A 87 7.95 -6.20 18.77
N SER A 88 8.65 -5.55 17.84
CA SER A 88 9.51 -6.24 16.89
C SER A 88 10.86 -6.54 17.54
N THR A 89 11.24 -7.82 17.56
CA THR A 89 12.55 -8.25 18.08
C THR A 89 13.69 -7.93 17.11
N ILE A 90 13.37 -7.56 15.87
CA ILE A 90 14.34 -7.22 14.82
C ILE A 90 14.80 -5.77 14.99
N SER A 91 13.85 -4.84 15.03
CA SER A 91 14.10 -3.40 15.19
C SER A 91 14.16 -2.95 16.65
N LYS A 92 13.76 -3.80 17.60
CA LYS A 92 13.72 -3.55 19.06
C LYS A 92 12.81 -2.39 19.47
N GLN A 93 11.73 -2.14 18.72
CA GLN A 93 10.74 -1.11 19.04
C GLN A 93 9.30 -1.62 18.81
N TYR A 94 8.33 -0.86 19.30
CA TYR A 94 6.91 -1.13 19.04
C TYR A 94 6.54 -0.65 17.64
N HIS A 95 5.88 -1.52 16.88
CA HIS A 95 5.49 -1.30 15.51
C HIS A 95 3.98 -1.50 15.33
N ARG A 96 3.41 -0.67 14.46
CA ARG A 96 2.10 -0.95 13.84
C ARG A 96 2.28 -1.77 12.57
N GLY A 97 3.36 -1.55 11.83
CA GLY A 97 3.80 -2.37 10.71
C GLY A 97 5.31 -2.30 10.52
N GLU A 98 5.84 -3.22 9.72
CA GLU A 98 7.25 -3.30 9.36
C GLU A 98 7.44 -4.11 8.06
N VAL A 99 8.26 -3.59 7.14
CA VAL A 99 8.76 -4.35 6.00
C VAL A 99 10.20 -4.78 6.23
N ASN A 100 10.46 -6.09 6.12
CA ASN A 100 11.80 -6.64 6.22
C ASN A 100 12.25 -7.27 4.89
N PRO A 101 13.06 -6.56 4.09
CA PRO A 101 13.54 -7.07 2.80
C PRO A 101 14.52 -8.22 2.98
N ARG A 102 15.28 -8.33 4.07
CA ARG A 102 16.20 -9.47 4.23
C ARG A 102 15.47 -10.82 4.29
N HIS A 103 14.27 -10.83 4.86
CA HIS A 103 13.48 -12.04 5.06
C HIS A 103 12.22 -12.13 4.18
N GLY A 104 11.98 -11.12 3.32
CA GLY A 104 10.81 -11.07 2.44
C GLY A 104 9.50 -11.01 3.23
N ILE A 105 9.46 -10.20 4.29
CA ILE A 105 8.36 -10.09 5.24
C ILE A 105 7.69 -8.72 5.12
N ILE A 106 6.35 -8.72 5.13
CA ILE A 106 5.52 -7.56 5.49
C ILE A 106 4.80 -7.94 6.79
N ALA A 107 4.91 -7.12 7.82
CA ALA A 107 4.26 -7.34 9.12
C ALA A 107 3.26 -6.21 9.41
N LEU A 108 2.09 -6.58 9.93
CA LEU A 108 0.95 -5.67 10.09
C LEU A 108 0.22 -5.95 11.41
N SER A 109 -0.20 -4.88 12.08
CA SER A 109 -1.23 -4.89 13.11
C SER A 109 -2.61 -4.91 12.47
N TRP A 110 -3.41 -5.92 12.80
CA TRP A 110 -4.75 -6.09 12.27
C TRP A 110 -5.71 -4.98 12.72
N SER A 111 -5.68 -4.57 13.99
CA SER A 111 -6.50 -3.46 14.48
C SER A 111 -6.20 -2.16 13.73
N CYS A 112 -4.91 -1.81 13.59
CA CYS A 112 -4.52 -0.59 12.86
C CYS A 112 -4.79 -0.69 11.35
N PHE A 113 -4.74 -1.89 10.77
CA PHE A 113 -5.13 -2.12 9.39
C PHE A 113 -6.63 -1.83 9.18
N LEU A 114 -7.49 -2.33 10.07
CA LEU A 114 -8.93 -2.07 10.02
C LEU A 114 -9.25 -0.59 10.25
N GLU A 115 -8.62 0.06 11.23
CA GLU A 115 -8.77 1.50 11.48
C GLU A 115 -8.50 2.33 10.22
N GLY A 116 -7.41 2.02 9.50
CA GLY A 116 -7.08 2.69 8.24
C GLY A 116 -8.07 2.41 7.10
N MET A 117 -8.72 1.25 7.07
CA MET A 117 -9.76 1.00 6.06
C MET A 117 -11.09 1.71 6.37
N GLU A 118 -11.42 1.86 7.65
CA GLU A 118 -12.65 2.53 8.08
C GLU A 118 -12.64 4.02 7.72
N ASN A 119 -11.50 4.69 7.88
CA ASN A 119 -11.37 6.13 7.60
C ASN A 119 -10.58 6.45 6.32
N GLN A 120 -11.23 6.38 5.16
CA GLN A 120 -10.61 6.69 3.87
C GLN A 120 -10.36 8.20 3.60
N LYS A 121 -10.35 9.06 4.62
CA LYS A 121 -10.26 10.52 4.44
C LYS A 121 -9.21 11.19 5.29
N ASP A 122 -8.60 10.50 6.26
CA ASP A 122 -7.55 11.08 7.10
C ASP A 122 -6.14 10.95 6.50
N GLY A 123 -5.96 10.11 5.47
CA GLY A 123 -4.65 9.87 4.86
C GLY A 123 -3.74 9.01 5.75
N VAL A 124 -4.34 8.10 6.53
CA VAL A 124 -3.65 7.20 7.46
C VAL A 124 -4.13 5.77 7.21
N ASN A 125 -3.36 5.04 6.40
CA ASN A 125 -3.68 3.66 6.04
C ASN A 125 -2.46 2.76 6.14
N LEU A 126 -2.39 2.01 7.24
CA LEU A 126 -1.26 1.11 7.52
C LEU A 126 -1.03 0.10 6.38
N GLY A 127 -2.11 -0.45 5.80
CA GLY A 127 -2.00 -1.40 4.70
C GLY A 127 -1.32 -0.80 3.47
N ILE A 128 -1.75 0.39 3.06
CA ILE A 128 -1.14 1.11 1.94
C ILE A 128 0.31 1.48 2.27
N HIS A 129 0.57 1.94 3.49
CA HIS A 129 1.88 2.36 3.96
C HIS A 129 2.92 1.25 3.84
N GLU A 130 2.66 0.08 4.42
CA GLU A 130 3.62 -1.03 4.37
C GLU A 130 3.74 -1.62 2.96
N VAL A 131 2.66 -1.64 2.18
CA VAL A 131 2.73 -2.08 0.77
C VAL A 131 3.53 -1.10 -0.08
N ALA A 132 3.49 0.20 0.21
CA ALA A 132 4.31 1.20 -0.46
C ALA A 132 5.81 0.98 -0.20
N HIS A 133 6.20 0.72 1.05
CA HIS A 133 7.57 0.35 1.39
C HIS A 133 8.02 -0.92 0.65
N ALA A 134 7.17 -1.96 0.67
CA ALA A 134 7.44 -3.20 -0.05
C ALA A 134 7.57 -2.98 -1.56
N LEU A 135 6.70 -2.17 -2.17
CA LEU A 135 6.76 -1.83 -3.59
C LEU A 135 8.07 -1.14 -3.97
N LYS A 136 8.49 -0.12 -3.20
CA LYS A 136 9.74 0.60 -3.45
C LYS A 136 10.95 -0.35 -3.37
N LEU A 137 10.98 -1.22 -2.36
CA LEU A 137 12.03 -2.21 -2.18
C LEU A 137 12.02 -3.27 -3.29
N GLU A 138 10.85 -3.77 -3.69
CA GLU A 138 10.71 -4.79 -4.75
C GLU A 138 11.34 -4.30 -6.06
N ASN A 139 11.15 -3.03 -6.43
CA ASN A 139 11.74 -2.45 -7.64
C ASN A 139 13.27 -2.57 -7.70
N GLN A 140 13.93 -2.74 -6.54
CA GLN A 140 15.38 -2.85 -6.39
C GLN A 140 15.86 -4.32 -6.24
N ILE A 141 14.99 -5.31 -6.45
CA ILE A 141 15.28 -6.74 -6.27
C ILE A 141 15.40 -7.44 -7.61
N TYR A 142 16.63 -7.55 -8.11
CA TYR A 142 16.91 -7.95 -9.48
C TYR A 142 16.78 -9.46 -9.77
N TYR A 143 16.76 -10.31 -8.75
CA TYR A 143 16.86 -11.76 -8.94
C TYR A 143 15.51 -12.47 -9.21
N ASN A 144 14.38 -11.78 -9.07
CA ASN A 144 13.04 -12.40 -9.12
C ASN A 144 12.15 -11.94 -10.29
N SER A 145 12.71 -11.19 -11.25
CA SER A 145 12.00 -10.65 -12.43
C SER A 145 10.90 -9.61 -12.16
N GLU A 146 10.77 -9.11 -10.92
CA GLU A 146 9.90 -7.97 -10.57
C GLU A 146 10.74 -6.75 -10.12
N SER A 147 11.74 -6.38 -10.91
CA SER A 147 12.58 -5.18 -10.71
C SER A 147 12.40 -4.20 -11.87
N ASP A 148 12.91 -2.97 -11.72
CA ASP A 148 12.96 -1.93 -12.76
C ASP A 148 11.60 -1.64 -13.42
N PHE A 149 10.51 -1.84 -12.68
CA PHE A 149 9.15 -1.60 -13.18
C PHE A 149 8.72 -0.13 -13.03
N PHE A 150 9.42 0.64 -12.19
CA PHE A 150 9.34 2.10 -12.16
C PHE A 150 10.11 2.71 -13.33
N ASN A 151 9.48 3.67 -14.02
CA ASN A 151 10.19 4.47 -15.01
C ASN A 151 11.20 5.39 -14.28
N PRO A 152 12.51 5.30 -14.59
CA PRO A 152 13.53 6.07 -13.86
C PRO A 152 13.32 7.58 -13.94
N GLU A 153 13.01 8.13 -15.12
CA GLU A 153 12.81 9.58 -15.30
C GLU A 153 11.60 10.10 -14.51
N VAL A 154 10.53 9.30 -14.44
CA VAL A 154 9.35 9.62 -13.61
C VAL A 154 9.69 9.57 -12.13
N TYR A 155 10.47 8.57 -11.72
CA TYR A 155 10.88 8.40 -10.34
C TYR A 155 11.81 9.53 -9.88
N ASP A 156 12.76 9.95 -10.72
CA ASP A 156 13.63 11.11 -10.46
C ASP A 156 12.82 12.40 -10.33
N SER A 157 11.82 12.59 -11.21
CA SER A 157 10.90 13.73 -11.15
C SER A 157 10.08 13.72 -9.85
N PHE A 158 9.60 12.54 -9.44
CA PHE A 158 8.91 12.37 -8.16
C PHE A 158 9.84 12.73 -7.00
N GLN A 159 11.08 12.24 -6.97
CA GLN A 159 12.03 12.52 -5.89
C GLN A 159 12.35 14.02 -5.77
N LEU A 160 12.54 14.72 -6.89
CA LEU A 160 12.77 16.16 -6.89
C LEU A 160 11.61 16.94 -6.25
N LEU A 161 10.37 16.57 -6.57
CA LEU A 161 9.17 17.22 -6.03
C LEU A 161 8.90 16.80 -4.58
N ALA A 162 9.10 15.52 -4.27
CA ALA A 162 8.99 14.96 -2.94
C ALA A 162 9.92 15.67 -1.96
N ASN A 163 11.18 15.90 -2.35
CA ASN A 163 12.15 16.59 -1.49
C ASN A 163 11.74 18.02 -1.14
N LYS A 164 11.07 18.74 -2.06
CA LYS A 164 10.50 20.06 -1.75
C LYS A 164 9.36 19.96 -0.74
N GLU A 165 8.49 18.96 -0.86
CA GLU A 165 7.39 18.75 0.07
C GLU A 165 7.86 18.27 1.44
N ILE A 166 8.87 17.39 1.51
CA ILE A 166 9.51 16.95 2.75
C ILE A 166 10.00 18.16 3.56
N GLU A 167 10.72 19.09 2.92
CA GLU A 167 11.22 20.29 3.60
C GLU A 167 10.08 21.22 4.05
N LYS A 168 8.98 21.32 3.29
CA LYS A 168 7.77 22.03 3.75
C LYS A 168 7.16 21.39 4.99
N VAL A 169 7.03 20.06 5.01
CA VAL A 169 6.50 19.33 6.17
C VAL A 169 7.39 19.53 7.40
N LYS A 170 8.71 19.42 7.25
CA LYS A 170 9.69 19.67 8.33
C LYS A 170 9.61 21.09 8.88
N ALA A 171 9.41 22.08 8.01
CA ALA A 171 9.27 23.48 8.39
C ALA A 171 7.89 23.81 8.98
N GLY A 172 6.97 22.84 9.09
CA GLY A 172 5.65 23.02 9.71
C GLY A 172 4.64 23.75 8.83
N TYR A 173 4.87 23.82 7.51
CA TYR A 173 3.86 24.35 6.59
C TYR A 173 2.61 23.47 6.60
N LEU A 174 1.45 24.09 6.38
CA LEU A 174 0.21 23.35 6.16
C LEU A 174 0.30 22.63 4.81
N THR A 175 0.30 21.30 4.84
CA THR A 175 0.31 20.44 3.65
C THR A 175 -0.81 19.40 3.73
N VAL A 176 -1.09 18.73 2.61
CA VAL A 176 -2.03 17.59 2.59
C VAL A 176 -1.44 16.35 3.28
N PHE A 177 -0.13 16.31 3.49
CA PHE A 177 0.59 15.20 4.12
C PHE A 177 0.73 15.40 5.63
N ARG A 178 0.65 14.31 6.38
CA ARG A 178 0.90 14.32 7.84
C ARG A 178 2.40 14.51 8.16
N SER A 179 2.69 14.86 9.40
CA SER A 179 4.05 15.19 9.87
C SER A 179 5.10 14.11 9.62
N SER A 180 4.73 12.82 9.65
CA SER A 180 5.68 11.72 9.39
C SER A 180 6.24 11.73 7.97
N ALA A 181 5.55 12.36 7.01
CA ALA A 181 6.08 12.54 5.65
C ALA A 181 7.39 13.37 5.64
N GLY A 182 7.65 14.16 6.68
CA GLY A 182 8.88 14.95 6.82
C GLY A 182 10.08 14.15 7.33
N LEU A 183 9.95 12.87 7.68
CA LEU A 183 11.04 12.11 8.29
C LEU A 183 12.17 11.78 7.30
N ASN A 184 11.85 11.18 6.16
CA ASN A 184 12.78 10.82 5.09
C ASN A 184 12.00 10.48 3.79
N GLU A 185 12.73 10.17 2.70
CA GLU A 185 12.14 9.85 1.40
C GLU A 185 11.32 8.55 1.38
N ASP A 186 11.64 7.55 2.22
CA ASP A 186 10.88 6.30 2.32
C ASP A 186 9.51 6.56 2.95
N GLU A 187 9.50 7.24 4.09
CA GLU A 187 8.28 7.65 4.79
C GLU A 187 7.43 8.57 3.91
N PHE A 188 8.05 9.53 3.22
CA PHE A 188 7.33 10.39 2.29
C PHE A 188 6.64 9.59 1.19
N PHE A 189 7.32 8.62 0.57
CA PHE A 189 6.73 7.80 -0.48
C PHE A 189 5.50 7.03 0.02
N ALA A 190 5.58 6.44 1.21
CA ALA A 190 4.46 5.73 1.81
C ALA A 190 3.29 6.66 2.16
N VAL A 191 3.54 7.81 2.82
CA VAL A 191 2.50 8.81 3.12
C VAL A 191 1.88 9.40 1.86
N ALA A 192 2.70 9.63 0.83
CA ALA A 192 2.21 10.13 -0.44
C ALA A 192 1.28 9.13 -1.12
N LEU A 193 1.55 7.82 -1.03
CA LEU A 193 0.65 6.79 -1.54
C LEU A 193 -0.64 6.63 -0.73
N GLU A 194 -0.57 6.72 0.61
CA GLU A 194 -1.78 6.79 1.44
C GLU A 194 -2.68 7.96 1.00
N THR A 195 -2.09 9.15 0.88
CA THR A 195 -2.79 10.36 0.42
C THR A 195 -3.31 10.21 -1.02
N PHE A 196 -2.54 9.55 -1.90
CA PHE A 196 -2.90 9.33 -3.30
C PHE A 196 -4.17 8.48 -3.46
N PHE A 197 -4.35 7.46 -2.64
CA PHE A 197 -5.52 6.58 -2.68
C PHE A 197 -6.71 7.13 -1.88
N GLU A 198 -6.47 7.71 -0.70
CA GLU A 198 -7.54 8.15 0.21
C GLU A 198 -8.01 9.57 -0.07
N LYS A 199 -7.06 10.48 -0.33
CA LYS A 199 -7.29 11.93 -0.47
C LYS A 199 -6.96 12.42 -1.87
N SER A 200 -7.23 11.58 -2.87
CA SER A 200 -6.81 11.76 -4.27
C SER A 200 -7.15 13.14 -4.87
N HIS A 201 -8.35 13.64 -4.61
CA HIS A 201 -8.80 14.95 -5.08
C HIS A 201 -8.10 16.11 -4.36
N GLU A 202 -7.96 16.04 -3.03
CA GLU A 202 -7.27 17.06 -2.23
C GLU A 202 -5.79 17.14 -2.60
N PHE A 203 -5.14 15.99 -2.81
CA PHE A 203 -3.75 15.94 -3.23
C PHE A 203 -3.58 16.55 -4.63
N PHE A 204 -4.44 16.19 -5.58
CA PHE A 204 -4.40 16.81 -6.92
C PHE A 204 -4.60 18.34 -6.87
N GLN A 205 -5.51 18.83 -6.02
CA GLN A 205 -5.72 20.27 -5.84
C GLN A 205 -4.53 20.97 -5.17
N TYR A 206 -3.89 20.31 -4.20
CA TYR A 206 -2.75 20.84 -3.46
C TYR A 206 -1.48 20.92 -4.31
N ASN A 207 -1.13 19.84 -5.00
CA ASN A 207 0.08 19.77 -5.83
C ASN A 207 -0.15 18.84 -7.05
N PRO A 208 -0.70 19.37 -8.15
CA PRO A 208 -1.05 18.56 -9.33
C PRO A 208 0.18 18.00 -10.05
N GLU A 209 1.34 18.67 -9.95
CA GLU A 209 2.59 18.21 -10.55
C GLU A 209 3.09 16.95 -9.85
N LEU A 210 3.19 16.98 -8.52
CA LEU A 210 3.57 15.82 -7.72
C LEU A 210 2.55 14.67 -7.88
N TYR A 211 1.25 14.98 -7.83
CA TYR A 211 0.20 13.99 -8.07
C TYR A 211 0.34 13.32 -9.45
N GLY A 212 0.65 14.10 -10.48
CA GLY A 212 0.87 13.60 -11.84
C GLY A 212 2.05 12.63 -11.96
N THR A 213 3.11 12.81 -11.17
CA THR A 213 4.22 11.84 -11.13
C THR A 213 3.76 10.50 -10.57
N LEU A 214 2.93 10.49 -9.53
CA LEU A 214 2.37 9.26 -8.95
C LEU A 214 1.39 8.55 -9.90
N ILE A 215 0.58 9.27 -10.68
CA ILE A 215 -0.25 8.63 -11.73
C ILE A 215 0.64 7.85 -12.70
N ARG A 216 1.72 8.48 -13.17
CA ARG A 216 2.65 7.87 -14.13
C ARG A 216 3.41 6.70 -13.51
N LEU A 217 3.84 6.84 -12.26
CA LEU A 217 4.58 5.82 -11.54
C LEU A 217 3.72 4.60 -11.21
N MET A 218 2.50 4.83 -10.71
CA MET A 218 1.54 3.81 -10.29
C MET A 218 0.68 3.25 -11.43
N ARG A 219 0.71 3.90 -12.60
CA ARG A 219 -0.07 3.54 -13.80
C ARG A 219 -1.57 3.48 -13.54
N GLN A 220 -2.06 4.32 -12.63
CA GLN A 220 -3.47 4.43 -12.26
C GLN A 220 -3.79 5.82 -11.73
N ASP A 221 -5.06 6.24 -11.82
CA ASP A 221 -5.56 7.48 -11.21
C ASP A 221 -6.75 7.15 -10.31
N PRO A 222 -6.58 7.14 -8.97
CA PRO A 222 -7.65 6.86 -8.02
C PRO A 222 -8.89 7.75 -8.14
N ARG A 223 -8.78 8.95 -8.74
CA ARG A 223 -9.93 9.85 -8.91
C ARG A 223 -10.93 9.31 -9.93
N VAL A 224 -10.47 8.59 -10.96
CA VAL A 224 -11.31 8.09 -12.05
C VAL A 224 -12.24 6.95 -11.59
N TRP A 225 -11.93 6.33 -10.45
CA TRP A 225 -12.78 5.30 -9.84
C TRP A 225 -13.82 5.87 -8.89
N ILE A 226 -13.65 7.12 -8.42
CA ILE A 226 -14.61 7.75 -7.51
C ILE A 226 -15.74 8.33 -8.36
N LYS A 227 -16.93 7.73 -8.26
CA LYS A 227 -18.17 8.34 -8.76
C LYS A 227 -18.56 9.53 -7.90
#